data_AF-A0A536HKD5-F1
#
_entry.id   AF-A0A536HKD5-F1
#
_cell.length_a   1.000
_cell.length_b   1.000
_cell.length_c   1.000
_cell.angle_alpha   90.00
_cell.angle_beta   90.00
_cell.angle_gamma   90.00
#
_symmetry.space_group_name_H-M   'P 1'
#
loop_
_entity.id
_entity.type
_entity.pdbx_description
1 polymer ?
#
loop_
_entity_poly.entity_id
_entity_poly.type
_entity_poly.pdbx_seq_one_letter_code
_entity_poly.pdbx_strand_id
1 'polypeptide(L)'
;MVFGQPGIAIVAELTWREGLRSFRNGPIARHLPSRVAILDVSGAVLARLGDQGRIDEAWGAADPCRPGNFCAPHGLALDPNGDLYVAEVTWTIGTSKGLVSSACHTLQKFAART
;
A
#
# COMPACT_ATOMS: atom_id res chain seq x y z
N MET A 1 -6.37 -8.74 0.62
CA MET A 1 -7.70 -8.10 0.71
C MET A 1 -8.36 -8.57 1.98
N VAL A 2 -9.13 -7.70 2.64
CA VAL A 2 -9.99 -8.02 3.78
C VAL A 2 -11.35 -7.32 3.56
N PHE A 3 -12.41 -7.85 4.15
CA PHE A 3 -13.75 -7.25 4.09
C PHE A 3 -14.10 -6.62 5.43
N GLY A 4 -14.64 -5.39 5.37
CA GLY A 4 -15.02 -4.63 6.55
C GLY A 4 -16.53 -4.74 6.83
N GLN A 5 -17.15 -3.59 7.11
CA GLN A 5 -18.61 -3.49 7.18
C GLN A 5 -19.27 -4.00 5.89
N PRO A 6 -20.55 -4.43 5.93
CA PRO A 6 -21.26 -4.90 4.74
C PRO A 6 -21.10 -3.95 3.55
N GLY A 7 -20.61 -4.51 2.44
CA GLY A 7 -20.38 -3.76 1.21
C GLY A 7 -19.03 -3.05 1.09
N ILE A 8 -18.12 -3.22 2.05
CA ILE A 8 -16.77 -2.64 2.01
C ILE A 8 -15.70 -3.72 1.80
N ALA A 9 -14.88 -3.54 0.76
CA ALA A 9 -13.65 -4.30 0.54
C ALA A 9 -12.43 -3.40 0.74
N ILE A 10 -11.40 -3.92 1.41
CA ILE A 10 -10.12 -3.23 1.61
C ILE A 10 -9.02 -4.03 0.90
N VAL A 11 -8.36 -3.40 -0.06
CA VAL A 11 -7.44 -4.05 -0.99
C VAL A 11 -6.07 -3.38 -0.91
N ALA A 12 -5.03 -4.18 -0.75
CA ALA A 12 -3.65 -3.71 -0.86
C ALA A 12 -3.29 -3.55 -2.34
N GLU A 13 -2.74 -2.39 -2.70
CA GLU A 13 -2.21 -2.06 -4.01
C GLU A 13 -0.67 -2.08 -3.89
N LEU A 14 0.00 -2.99 -4.62
CA LEU A 14 1.47 -3.06 -4.62
C LEU A 14 2.08 -2.06 -5.60
N THR A 15 3.26 -1.54 -5.23
CA THR A 15 4.04 -0.64 -6.07
C THR A 15 4.43 -1.27 -7.40
N TRP A 16 4.39 -0.44 -8.45
CA TRP A 16 5.03 -0.71 -9.73
C TRP A 16 6.00 0.42 -10.04
N ARG A 17 7.25 0.10 -10.34
CA ARG A 17 8.25 1.09 -10.75
C ARG A 17 8.25 1.24 -12.27
N GLU A 18 8.54 2.44 -12.74
CA GLU A 18 8.77 2.69 -14.17
C GLU A 18 9.80 1.70 -14.74
N GLY A 19 9.56 1.23 -15.95
CA GLY A 19 10.39 0.23 -16.61
C GLY A 19 10.16 -1.22 -16.19
N LEU A 20 9.42 -1.47 -15.10
CA LEU A 20 8.94 -2.83 -14.80
C LEU A 20 7.87 -3.25 -15.82
N ARG A 21 7.56 -4.56 -15.85
CA ARG A 21 6.50 -5.11 -16.70
C ARG A 21 5.47 -5.84 -15.84
N SER A 22 4.23 -5.37 -15.91
CA SER A 22 3.06 -6.07 -15.39
C SER A 22 2.68 -7.22 -16.31
N PHE A 23 2.42 -8.39 -15.74
CA PHE A 23 1.87 -9.54 -16.48
C PHE A 23 0.52 -9.24 -17.13
N ARG A 24 -0.26 -8.32 -16.56
CA ARG A 24 -1.59 -7.95 -17.06
C ARG A 24 -1.55 -6.71 -17.94
N ASN A 25 -0.85 -5.66 -17.49
CA ASN A 25 -0.95 -4.33 -18.09
C ASN A 25 0.26 -3.97 -18.98
N GLY A 26 1.24 -4.87 -19.11
CA GLY A 26 2.44 -4.61 -19.90
C GLY A 26 3.43 -3.65 -19.22
N PRO A 27 4.24 -2.91 -20.00
CA PRO A 27 5.25 -2.00 -19.46
C PRO A 27 4.66 -0.91 -18.56
N ILE A 28 5.35 -0.61 -17.46
CA ILE A 28 4.97 0.44 -16.52
C ILE A 28 5.57 1.76 -16.98
N ALA A 29 4.71 2.68 -17.40
CA ALA A 29 5.11 3.98 -17.96
C ALA A 29 5.51 5.03 -16.92
N ARG A 30 5.10 4.85 -15.65
CA ARG A 30 5.46 5.71 -14.52
C ARG A 30 5.34 4.94 -13.23
N HIS A 31 6.01 5.40 -12.17
CA HIS A 31 5.85 4.79 -10.86
C HIS A 31 4.38 4.83 -10.40
N LEU A 32 3.92 3.71 -9.84
CA LEU A 32 2.64 3.55 -9.16
C LEU A 32 2.96 3.20 -7.70
N PRO A 33 2.56 4.02 -6.74
CA PRO A 33 2.91 3.81 -5.34
C PRO A 33 2.11 2.66 -4.72
N SER A 34 2.68 2.08 -3.67
CA SER A 34 1.95 1.15 -2.81
C SER A 34 0.92 1.90 -1.97
N ARG A 35 -0.30 1.36 -1.89
CA ARG A 35 -1.43 1.97 -1.17
C ARG A 35 -2.34 0.90 -0.59
N VAL A 36 -3.31 1.33 0.21
CA VAL A 36 -4.47 0.51 0.56
C VAL A 36 -5.73 1.22 0.09
N ALA A 37 -6.50 0.58 -0.78
CA ALA A 37 -7.76 1.11 -1.29
C ALA A 37 -8.95 0.55 -0.53
N ILE A 38 -9.93 1.40 -0.28
CA ILE A 38 -11.24 1.03 0.29
C ILE A 38 -12.25 1.16 -0.84
N LEU A 39 -12.98 0.09 -1.11
CA LEU A 39 -13.91 -0.02 -2.23
C LEU A 39 -15.31 -0.39 -1.78
N ASP A 40 -16.31 0.07 -2.53
CA ASP A 40 -17.68 -0.41 -2.40
C ASP A 40 -17.94 -1.70 -3.22
N VAL A 41 -19.18 -2.20 -3.15
CA VAL A 41 -19.63 -3.41 -3.87
C VAL A 41 -19.57 -3.31 -5.39
N SER A 42 -19.56 -2.09 -5.94
CA SER A 42 -19.42 -1.87 -7.38
C SER A 42 -17.95 -1.86 -7.83
N GLY A 43 -17.02 -1.86 -6.87
CA GLY A 43 -15.59 -1.70 -7.11
C GLY A 43 -15.16 -0.23 -7.23
N ALA A 44 -16.03 0.73 -6.89
CA ALA A 44 -15.64 2.13 -6.84
C ALA A 44 -14.73 2.38 -5.64
N VAL A 45 -13.65 3.13 -5.84
CA VAL A 45 -12.71 3.49 -4.78
C VAL A 45 -13.29 4.63 -3.96
N LEU A 46 -13.62 4.34 -2.70
CA LEU A 46 -14.14 5.32 -1.74
C LEU A 46 -13.01 6.14 -1.10
N ALA A 47 -11.88 5.50 -0.82
CA ALA A 47 -10.71 6.14 -0.24
C ALA A 47 -9.43 5.36 -0.52
N ARG A 48 -8.28 6.02 -0.35
CA ARG A 48 -6.96 5.38 -0.35
C ARG A 48 -6.12 5.87 0.83
N LEU A 49 -5.43 4.93 1.46
CA LEU A 49 -4.39 5.18 2.44
C LEU A 49 -3.01 5.07 1.77
N GLY A 50 -2.04 5.81 2.28
CA GLY A 50 -0.68 5.83 1.76
C GLY A 50 -0.42 6.92 0.72
N ASP A 51 0.80 6.91 0.20
CA ASP A 51 1.33 7.89 -0.76
C ASP A 51 1.17 9.36 -0.31
N GLN A 52 1.32 9.60 0.99
CA GLN A 52 1.22 10.93 1.58
C GLN A 52 2.60 11.55 1.82
N GLY A 53 2.73 12.84 1.54
CA GLY A 53 3.94 13.62 1.79
C GLY A 53 4.58 14.16 0.52
N ARG A 54 5.85 14.57 0.63
CA ARG A 54 6.60 15.07 -0.52
C ARG A 54 6.88 13.90 -1.47
N ILE A 55 6.53 14.10 -2.74
CA ILE A 55 6.89 13.20 -3.81
C ILE A 55 8.37 13.35 -4.09
N ASP A 56 9.09 12.24 -4.05
CA ASP A 56 10.46 12.16 -4.51
C ASP A 56 10.46 12.02 -6.04
N GLU A 57 11.24 12.85 -6.73
CA GLU A 57 11.24 12.90 -8.20
C GLU A 57 11.86 11.64 -8.84
N ALA A 58 12.79 10.97 -8.14
CA ALA A 58 13.38 9.71 -8.61
C ALA A 58 12.42 8.53 -8.41
N TRP A 59 11.57 8.61 -7.39
CA TRP A 59 10.59 7.59 -7.07
C TRP A 59 9.22 7.82 -7.70
N GLY A 60 8.87 9.05 -8.05
CA GLY A 60 7.51 9.41 -8.47
C GLY A 60 6.43 9.09 -7.42
N ALA A 61 6.83 8.94 -6.14
CA ALA A 61 5.99 8.60 -5.00
C ALA A 61 6.53 9.20 -3.71
N ALA A 62 5.69 9.25 -2.67
CA ALA A 62 6.14 9.61 -1.33
C ALA A 62 6.98 8.50 -0.67
N ASP A 63 7.76 8.86 0.36
CA ASP A 63 8.59 7.89 1.11
C ASP A 63 7.75 6.70 1.61
N PRO A 64 8.03 5.47 1.15
CA PRO A 64 7.29 4.27 1.55
C PRO A 64 7.44 3.91 3.03
N CYS A 65 8.51 4.35 3.68
CA CYS A 65 8.80 4.02 5.08
C CYS A 65 8.22 5.02 6.07
N ARG A 66 7.64 6.12 5.57
CA ARG A 66 6.91 7.07 6.40
C ARG A 66 5.71 6.39 7.06
N PRO A 67 5.41 6.66 8.35
CA PRO A 67 4.18 6.17 8.96
C PRO A 67 2.95 6.58 8.15
N GLY A 68 2.09 5.60 7.87
CA GLY A 68 0.90 5.77 7.05
C GLY A 68 1.11 5.57 5.54
N ASN A 69 2.36 5.49 5.07
CA ASN A 69 2.71 5.03 3.72
C ASN A 69 3.12 3.56 3.76
N PHE A 70 3.34 2.97 2.58
CA PHE A 70 3.64 1.54 2.47
C PHE A 70 4.78 1.29 1.50
N CYS A 71 5.65 0.34 1.85
CA CYS A 71 6.62 -0.23 0.92
C CYS A 71 5.95 -1.33 0.08
N ALA A 72 5.31 -2.29 0.75
CA ALA A 72 4.77 -3.47 0.10
C ALA A 72 3.62 -4.10 0.90
N PRO A 73 2.46 -3.43 1.02
CA PRO A 73 1.34 -3.93 1.80
C PRO A 73 0.82 -5.22 1.16
N HIS A 74 0.68 -6.27 1.96
CA HIS A 74 0.32 -7.60 1.45
C HIS A 74 -0.69 -8.30 2.34
N GLY A 75 -0.42 -8.36 3.65
CA GLY A 75 -1.36 -8.89 4.64
C GLY A 75 -2.26 -7.77 5.16
N LEU A 76 -3.57 -8.03 5.22
CA LEU A 76 -4.55 -7.11 5.81
C LEU A 76 -5.42 -7.87 6.80
N ALA A 77 -5.68 -7.28 7.95
CA ALA A 77 -6.63 -7.80 8.94
C ALA A 77 -7.38 -6.64 9.61
N LEU A 78 -8.62 -6.89 10.00
CA LEU A 78 -9.43 -5.97 10.80
C LEU A 78 -9.66 -6.60 12.18
N ASP A 79 -9.67 -5.78 13.23
CA ASP A 79 -10.17 -6.19 14.54
C ASP A 79 -11.65 -5.76 14.72
N PRO A 80 -12.32 -6.18 15.81
CA PRO A 80 -13.72 -5.83 16.07
C PRO A 80 -14.00 -4.33 16.24
N ASN A 81 -12.99 -3.51 16.53
CA ASN A 81 -13.14 -2.05 16.60
C ASN A 81 -13.06 -1.40 15.22
N GLY A 82 -12.73 -2.18 14.18
CA GLY A 82 -12.51 -1.69 12.83
C GLY A 82 -11.09 -1.21 12.58
N ASP A 83 -10.16 -1.40 13.51
CA ASP A 83 -8.76 -1.02 13.28
C ASP A 83 -8.15 -1.93 12.21
N LEU A 84 -7.40 -1.33 11.29
CA LEU A 84 -6.75 -2.03 10.19
C LEU A 84 -5.29 -2.31 10.52
N TYR A 85 -4.90 -3.58 10.41
CA TYR A 85 -3.53 -4.05 10.52
C TYR A 85 -3.01 -4.37 9.13
N VAL A 86 -1.87 -3.79 8.77
CA VAL A 86 -1.24 -3.94 7.45
C VAL A 86 0.15 -4.53 7.63
N ALA A 87 0.35 -5.76 7.14
CA ALA A 87 1.64 -6.43 7.13
C ALA A 87 2.28 -6.31 5.74
N GLU A 88 3.59 -6.07 5.72
CA GLU A 88 4.34 -5.72 4.52
C GLU A 88 5.46 -6.71 4.23
N VAL A 89 5.63 -7.04 2.95
CA VAL A 89 6.75 -7.87 2.46
C VAL A 89 7.95 -6.99 2.09
N THR A 90 8.32 -6.08 2.99
CA THR A 90 9.31 -5.01 2.77
C THR A 90 10.67 -5.54 2.31
N TRP A 91 11.10 -6.69 2.83
CA TRP A 91 12.39 -7.28 2.49
C TRP A 91 12.54 -7.58 0.99
N THR A 92 11.59 -8.33 0.40
CA THR A 92 11.69 -8.82 -0.98
C THR A 92 11.44 -7.72 -2.00
N ILE A 93 10.61 -6.73 -1.65
CA ILE A 93 10.26 -5.63 -2.54
C ILE A 93 11.25 -4.48 -2.47
N GLY A 94 11.68 -4.11 -1.26
CA GLY A 94 12.48 -2.91 -1.00
C GLY A 94 13.89 -3.21 -0.47
N THR A 95 14.00 -3.76 0.74
CA THR A 95 15.27 -3.79 1.49
C THR A 95 16.36 -4.59 0.80
N SER A 96 16.05 -5.81 0.31
CA SER A 96 17.04 -6.67 -0.38
C SER A 96 17.58 -6.06 -1.68
N LYS A 97 16.93 -5.01 -2.19
CA LYS A 97 17.30 -4.27 -3.40
C LYS A 97 17.94 -2.91 -3.10
N GLY A 98 18.18 -2.60 -1.82
CA GLY A 98 18.74 -1.31 -1.38
C GLY A 98 17.82 -0.10 -1.61
N LEU A 99 16.53 -0.34 -1.81
CA LEU A 99 15.56 0.70 -2.18
C LEU A 99 14.97 1.44 -0.98
N VAL A 100 14.92 0.76 0.16
CA VAL A 100 14.43 1.30 1.42
C VAL A 100 15.35 0.83 2.53
N SER A 101 15.37 1.59 3.63
CA SER A 101 16.11 1.23 4.83
C SER A 101 15.71 -0.15 5.37
N SER A 102 16.63 -0.86 6.01
CA SER A 102 16.31 -2.06 6.79
C SER A 102 15.44 -1.76 8.02
N ALA A 103 15.34 -0.49 8.42
CA ALA A 103 14.44 -0.01 9.46
C ALA A 103 13.05 0.35 8.93
N CYS A 104 12.78 0.21 7.63
CA CYS A 104 11.45 0.40 7.08
C CYS A 104 10.47 -0.56 7.76
N HIS A 105 9.31 -0.05 8.15
CA HIS A 105 8.32 -0.84 8.88
C HIS A 105 7.86 -2.06 8.05
N THR A 106 7.47 -3.11 8.77
CA THR A 106 6.94 -4.36 8.20
C THR A 106 5.52 -4.66 8.68
N LEU A 107 5.03 -3.86 9.63
CA LEU A 107 3.69 -3.94 10.20
C LEU A 107 3.26 -2.54 10.66
N GLN A 108 2.05 -2.17 10.33
CA GLN A 108 1.43 -0.93 10.79
C GLN A 108 -0.01 -1.19 11.26
N LYS A 109 -0.45 -0.46 12.29
CA LYS A 109 -1.83 -0.42 12.75
C LYS A 109 -2.43 0.96 12.44
N PHE A 110 -3.62 0.98 11.87
CA PHE A 110 -4.42 2.17 11.58
C PHE A 110 -5.68 2.13 12.41
N ALA A 111 -5.81 3.08 13.34
CA ALA A 111 -6.99 3.18 14.16
C ALA A 111 -8.19 3.67 13.34
N ALA A 112 -9.34 3.00 13.47
CA ALA A 112 -10.60 3.53 12.97
C ALA A 112 -10.93 4.83 13.71
N ARG A 113 -11.39 5.84 12.97
CA ARG A 113 -11.95 7.03 13.61
C ARG A 113 -13.42 6.77 13.93
N THR A 114 -13.75 6.87 15.21
CA THR A 114 -15.11 6.90 15.75
C THR A 114 -15.78 8.24 15.51
#